data_AF-A0A7S0NS52-F1
#
_entry.id   AF-A0A7S0NS52-F1
#
_cell.length_a   1.000
_cell.length_b   1.000
_cell.length_c   1.000
_cell.angle_alpha   90.00
_cell.angle_beta   90.00
_cell.angle_gamma   90.00
#
_symmetry.space_group_name_H-M   'P 1'
#
loop_
_entity.id
_entity.type
_entity.pdbx_description
1 polymer ?
#
loop_
_entity_poly.entity_id
_entity_poly.type
_entity_poly.pdbx_seq_one_letter_code
_entity_poly.pdbx_strand_id
1 'polypeptide(L)'
;RRHKERQVEAEEEAKWELMTPRWQTRLFAVECVRRLIATVGGPTHFSLTLARQQPHEDMLVNSLQQLVSVSFTVATSTIEAMRPQGVVTLLDVVDKFGEQEDPDVDGHALLEQYHAQISSALRACFSADAEPPLA
;
A
#
# COMPACT_ATOMS: atom_id res chain seq x y z
N ARG A 1 -28.19 25.48 -2.76
CA ARG A 1 -26.83 25.38 -2.16
C ARG A 1 -26.41 23.91 -2.06
N ARG A 2 -27.03 23.07 -1.21
CA ARG A 2 -26.74 21.61 -1.12
C ARG A 2 -26.85 20.80 -2.42
N HIS A 3 -27.82 21.12 -3.28
CA HIS A 3 -27.94 20.46 -4.59
C HIS A 3 -26.82 20.83 -5.57
N LYS A 4 -26.27 22.03 -5.41
CA LYS A 4 -25.16 22.54 -6.23
C LYS A 4 -23.83 21.95 -5.75
N GLU A 5 -23.66 21.77 -4.44
CA GLU A 5 -22.50 21.10 -3.83
C GLU A 5 -22.43 19.62 -4.26
N ARG A 6 -23.56 18.89 -4.23
CA ARG A 6 -23.62 17.49 -4.71
C ARG A 6 -23.35 17.33 -6.21
N GLN A 7 -23.74 18.29 -7.03
CA GLN A 7 -23.44 18.27 -8.47
C GLN A 7 -21.95 18.48 -8.73
N VAL A 8 -21.30 19.38 -7.98
CA VAL A 8 -19.85 19.61 -8.09
C VAL A 8 -19.05 18.38 -7.64
N GLU A 9 -19.43 17.75 -6.53
CA GLU A 9 -18.79 16.50 -6.06
C GLU A 9 -18.92 15.36 -7.10
N ALA A 10 -20.10 15.20 -7.69
CA ALA A 10 -20.32 14.17 -8.72
C ALA A 10 -19.55 14.44 -10.02
N GLU A 11 -19.44 15.70 -10.44
CA GLU A 11 -18.61 16.09 -11.60
C GLU A 11 -17.12 15.88 -11.33
N GLU A 12 -16.65 16.13 -10.11
CA GLU A 12 -15.26 15.84 -9.72
C GLU A 12 -14.99 14.34 -9.66
N GLU A 13 -15.86 13.52 -9.06
CA GLU A 13 -15.73 12.06 -9.06
C GLU A 13 -15.69 11.49 -10.47
N ALA A 14 -16.61 11.90 -11.35
CA ALA A 14 -16.63 11.45 -12.74
C ALA A 14 -15.34 11.85 -13.50
N LYS A 15 -14.79 13.03 -13.20
CA LYS A 15 -13.50 13.46 -13.75
C LYS A 15 -12.36 12.57 -13.25
N TRP A 16 -12.33 12.18 -11.98
CA TRP A 16 -11.33 11.26 -11.43
C TRP A 16 -11.45 9.85 -12.02
N GLU A 17 -12.67 9.36 -12.26
CA GLU A 17 -12.91 8.10 -12.95
C GLU A 17 -12.37 8.14 -14.39
N LEU A 18 -12.61 9.23 -15.12
CA LEU A 18 -12.10 9.40 -16.49
C LEU A 18 -10.56 9.46 -16.56
N MET A 19 -9.93 9.98 -15.50
CA MET A 19 -8.47 10.07 -15.37
C MET A 19 -7.87 8.81 -14.76
N THR A 20 -8.67 7.80 -14.40
CA THR A 20 -8.15 6.58 -13.79
C THR A 20 -7.33 5.80 -14.82
N PRO A 21 -6.02 5.60 -14.58
CA PRO A 21 -5.17 4.92 -15.54
C PRO A 21 -5.60 3.45 -15.70
N ARG A 22 -5.33 2.89 -16.89
CA ARG A 22 -5.60 1.49 -17.19
C ARG A 22 -4.89 0.58 -16.19
N TRP A 23 -5.44 -0.61 -15.96
CA TRP A 23 -4.91 -1.54 -14.97
C TRP A 23 -3.45 -1.94 -15.22
N GLN A 24 -3.01 -2.00 -16.48
CA GLN A 24 -1.62 -2.26 -16.84
C GLN A 24 -0.69 -1.14 -16.37
N THR A 25 -1.11 0.13 -16.51
CA THR A 25 -0.36 1.28 -16.02
C THR A 25 -0.28 1.27 -14.50
N ARG A 26 -1.38 0.91 -13.83
CA ARG A 26 -1.39 0.73 -12.37
C ARG A 26 -0.47 -0.41 -11.93
N LEU A 27 -0.49 -1.54 -12.63
CA LEU A 27 0.38 -2.68 -12.37
C LEU A 27 1.86 -2.28 -12.51
N PHE A 28 2.21 -1.58 -13.59
CA PHE A 28 3.55 -1.04 -13.78
C PHE A 28 3.97 -0.08 -12.65
N ALA A 29 3.07 0.80 -12.21
CA ALA A 29 3.35 1.68 -11.08
C ALA A 29 3.61 0.88 -9.79
N VAL A 30 2.85 -0.19 -9.52
CA VAL A 30 3.09 -1.09 -8.39
C VAL A 30 4.45 -1.78 -8.50
N GLU A 31 4.82 -2.26 -9.69
CA GLU A 31 6.16 -2.83 -9.92
C GLU A 31 7.27 -1.81 -9.64
N CYS A 32 7.08 -0.53 -10.01
CA CYS A 32 8.02 0.54 -9.66
C CYS A 32 8.13 0.74 -8.15
N VAL A 33 7.02 0.72 -7.41
CA VAL A 33 7.01 0.81 -5.94
C VAL A 33 7.77 -0.38 -5.32
N ARG A 34 7.52 -1.59 -5.80
CA ARG A 34 8.23 -2.80 -5.33
C ARG A 34 9.72 -2.70 -5.58
N ARG A 35 10.13 -2.29 -6.79
CA ARG A 35 11.55 -2.05 -7.11
C ARG A 35 12.14 -1.00 -6.18
N LEU A 36 11.44 0.10 -5.93
CA LEU A 36 11.89 1.13 -5.01
C LEU A 36 12.15 0.56 -3.61
N ILE A 37 11.19 -0.18 -3.02
CA ILE A 37 11.34 -0.86 -1.72
C ILE A 37 12.58 -1.79 -1.71
N ALA A 38 12.83 -2.53 -2.79
CA ALA A 38 13.97 -3.44 -2.90
C ALA A 38 15.31 -2.72 -3.10
N THR A 39 15.31 -1.55 -3.75
CA THR A 39 16.54 -0.81 -4.10
C THR A 39 17.01 0.17 -3.05
N VAL A 40 16.11 0.71 -2.22
CA VAL A 40 16.51 1.64 -1.16
C VAL A 40 17.41 0.89 -0.17
N GLY A 41 18.61 1.40 0.01
CA GLY A 41 19.63 0.81 0.87
C GLY A 41 19.67 1.50 2.22
N GLY A 42 20.06 0.76 3.25
CA GLY A 42 20.31 1.30 4.58
C GLY A 42 19.08 1.28 5.50
N PRO A 43 19.32 1.15 6.82
CA PRO A 43 18.24 0.95 7.81
C PRO A 43 17.38 2.21 8.02
N THR A 44 17.86 3.40 7.65
CA THR A 44 17.15 4.67 7.83
C THR A 44 15.82 4.72 7.07
N HIS A 45 15.73 4.06 5.91
CA HIS A 45 14.47 4.01 5.16
C HIS A 45 13.40 3.14 5.82
N PHE A 46 13.78 2.23 6.72
CA PHE A 46 12.86 1.25 7.31
C PHE A 46 12.57 1.52 8.78
N SER A 47 13.46 2.21 9.49
CA SER A 47 13.32 2.54 10.90
C SER A 47 12.80 3.97 11.10
N LEU A 48 11.65 4.12 11.75
CA LEU A 48 11.10 5.43 12.10
C LEU A 48 12.03 6.19 13.07
N THR A 49 12.70 5.47 13.96
CA THR A 49 13.68 6.01 14.91
C THR A 49 14.86 6.67 14.19
N LEU A 50 15.43 5.99 13.18
CA LEU A 50 16.54 6.52 12.40
C LEU A 50 16.08 7.64 11.46
N ALA A 51 14.92 7.50 10.81
CA ALA A 51 14.37 8.51 9.93
C ALA A 51 14.17 9.87 10.63
N ARG A 52 13.75 9.86 11.90
CA ARG A 52 13.58 11.09 12.70
C ARG A 52 14.87 11.85 12.97
N GLN A 53 16.02 11.17 12.91
CA GLN A 53 17.33 11.81 13.04
C GLN A 53 17.73 12.57 11.76
N GLN A 54 17.04 12.30 10.64
CA GLN A 54 17.27 12.91 9.33
C GLN A 54 15.95 13.47 8.75
N PRO A 55 15.32 14.46 9.41
CA PRO A 55 13.97 14.92 9.09
C PRO A 55 13.84 15.61 7.72
N HIS A 56 14.97 15.89 7.05
CA HIS A 56 14.99 16.55 5.75
C HIS A 56 15.10 15.58 4.57
N GLU A 57 15.13 14.27 4.81
CA GLU A 57 15.20 13.26 3.76
C GLU A 57 13.88 12.50 3.62
N ASP A 58 13.48 12.23 2.37
CA ASP A 58 12.30 11.46 2.04
C ASP A 58 12.55 9.96 2.32
N MET A 59 12.36 9.58 3.58
CA MET A 59 12.51 8.20 4.03
C MET A 59 11.26 7.38 3.72
N LEU A 60 11.47 6.10 3.35
CA LEU A 60 10.38 5.23 2.90
C LEU A 60 9.38 4.95 4.03
N VAL A 61 9.85 4.82 5.27
CA VAL A 61 9.04 4.62 6.48
C VAL A 61 8.02 5.73 6.70
N ASN A 62 8.30 6.96 6.28
CA ASN A 62 7.34 8.07 6.36
C ASN A 62 6.13 7.86 5.43
N SER A 63 6.29 7.03 4.39
CA SER A 63 5.25 6.67 3.44
C SER A 63 4.61 5.32 3.73
N LEU A 64 4.87 4.70 4.88
CA LEU A 64 4.43 3.33 5.20
C LEU A 64 2.91 3.13 5.07
N GLN A 65 2.10 4.06 5.62
CA GLN A 65 0.65 4.03 5.44
C GLN A 65 0.23 3.98 3.96
N GLN A 66 0.90 4.74 3.10
CA GLN A 66 0.60 4.79 1.66
C GLN A 66 1.02 3.49 0.97
N LEU A 67 2.18 2.92 1.34
CA LEU A 67 2.63 1.62 0.83
C LEU A 67 1.63 0.51 1.18
N VAL A 68 1.20 0.44 2.44
CA VAL A 68 0.18 -0.53 2.88
C VAL A 68 -1.14 -0.30 2.12
N SER A 69 -1.56 0.96 1.97
CA SER A 69 -2.83 1.28 1.32
C SER A 69 -2.85 0.94 -0.17
N VAL A 70 -1.77 1.24 -0.90
CA VAL A 70 -1.62 0.88 -2.31
C VAL A 70 -1.60 -0.63 -2.46
N SER A 71 -0.80 -1.32 -1.64
CA SER A 71 -0.67 -2.78 -1.70
C SER A 71 -2.00 -3.48 -1.38
N PHE A 72 -2.73 -2.99 -0.36
CA PHE A 72 -4.09 -3.44 -0.05
C PHE A 72 -5.03 -3.25 -1.24
N THR A 73 -5.10 -2.04 -1.80
CA THR A 73 -5.99 -1.70 -2.92
C THR A 73 -5.75 -2.61 -4.13
N VAL A 74 -4.49 -2.92 -4.39
CA VAL A 74 -4.08 -3.79 -5.50
C VAL A 74 -4.40 -5.25 -5.18
N ALA A 75 -4.17 -5.70 -3.94
CA ALA A 75 -4.45 -7.06 -3.48
C ALA A 75 -5.95 -7.38 -3.50
N THR A 76 -6.79 -6.40 -3.14
CA THR A 76 -8.25 -6.52 -3.16
C THR A 76 -8.87 -6.04 -4.47
N SER A 77 -8.08 -5.90 -5.53
CA SER A 77 -8.59 -5.43 -6.82
C SER A 77 -9.61 -6.41 -7.40
N THR A 78 -10.64 -5.87 -8.06
CA THR A 78 -11.55 -6.66 -8.90
C THR A 78 -10.88 -7.23 -10.15
N ILE A 79 -9.69 -6.74 -10.48
CA ILE A 79 -8.89 -7.22 -11.61
C ILE A 79 -7.94 -8.29 -11.10
N GLU A 80 -8.24 -9.53 -11.46
CA GLU A 80 -7.50 -10.70 -11.00
C GLU A 80 -5.98 -10.62 -11.25
N ALA A 81 -5.58 -10.12 -12.42
CA ALA A 81 -4.17 -9.96 -12.77
C ALA A 81 -3.39 -9.00 -11.84
N MET A 82 -4.09 -8.11 -11.13
CA MET A 82 -3.47 -7.18 -10.18
C MET A 82 -3.30 -7.79 -8.79
N ARG A 83 -4.20 -8.69 -8.36
CA ARG A 83 -4.23 -9.23 -6.98
C ARG A 83 -2.90 -9.83 -6.53
N PRO A 84 -2.23 -10.71 -7.31
CA PRO A 84 -0.95 -11.29 -6.90
C PRO A 84 0.12 -10.22 -6.64
N GLN A 85 0.20 -9.18 -7.47
CA GLN A 85 1.18 -8.13 -7.26
C GLN A 85 0.90 -7.32 -5.99
N GLY A 86 -0.36 -7.13 -5.61
CA GLY A 86 -0.71 -6.49 -4.35
C GLY A 86 -0.27 -7.30 -3.14
N VAL A 87 -0.52 -8.62 -3.17
CA VAL A 87 -0.07 -9.54 -2.10
C VAL A 87 1.44 -9.54 -1.97
N VAL A 88 2.16 -9.65 -3.09
CA VAL A 88 3.63 -9.65 -3.04
C VAL A 88 4.17 -8.29 -2.57
N THR A 89 3.54 -7.17 -2.94
CA THR A 89 3.93 -5.85 -2.39
C THR A 89 3.67 -5.78 -0.87
N LEU A 90 2.58 -6.35 -0.36
CA LEU A 90 2.34 -6.45 1.09
C LEU A 90 3.42 -7.29 1.77
N LEU A 91 3.84 -8.40 1.16
CA LEU A 91 4.94 -9.22 1.67
C LEU A 91 6.25 -8.43 1.71
N ASP A 92 6.57 -7.67 0.66
CA ASP A 92 7.76 -6.80 0.64
C ASP A 92 7.72 -5.77 1.80
N VAL A 93 6.54 -5.23 2.12
CA VAL A 93 6.35 -4.34 3.28
C VAL A 93 6.56 -5.09 4.60
N VAL A 94 5.93 -6.25 4.78
CA VAL A 94 6.08 -7.04 6.01
C VAL A 94 7.54 -7.45 6.23
N ASP A 95 8.22 -7.88 5.19
CA ASP A 95 9.61 -8.34 5.26
C ASP A 95 10.58 -7.21 5.60
N LYS A 96 10.32 -6.00 5.10
CA LYS A 96 11.19 -4.83 5.33
C LYS A 96 10.92 -4.07 6.62
N PHE A 97 9.65 -4.02 7.06
CA PHE A 97 9.23 -3.21 8.21
C PHE A 97 8.85 -4.04 9.44
N GLY A 98 8.69 -5.36 9.31
CA GLY A 98 8.13 -6.21 10.36
C GLY A 98 9.00 -6.39 11.60
N GLU A 99 10.32 -6.23 11.48
CA GLU A 99 11.25 -6.31 12.61
C GLU A 99 11.44 -4.96 13.33
N GLN A 100 10.82 -3.88 12.84
CA GLN A 100 11.01 -2.54 13.39
C GLN A 100 10.04 -2.29 14.54
N GLU A 101 10.54 -1.73 15.64
CA GLU A 101 9.73 -1.24 16.76
C GLU A 101 9.17 0.15 16.46
N ASP A 102 8.00 0.45 17.04
CA ASP A 102 7.38 1.78 16.94
C ASP A 102 7.98 2.71 18.03
N PRO A 103 8.69 3.80 17.66
CA PRO A 103 9.25 4.73 18.65
C PRO A 103 8.20 5.61 19.33
N ASP A 104 6.94 5.62 18.84
CA ASP A 104 5.84 6.34 19.48
C ASP A 104 5.12 5.48 20.53
N VAL A 105 5.32 4.16 20.50
CA VAL A 105 4.60 3.22 21.36
C VAL A 105 5.56 2.12 21.85
N ASP A 106 6.04 2.28 23.09
CA ASP A 106 7.01 1.37 23.70
C ASP A 106 6.55 -0.09 23.70
N GLY A 107 7.40 -0.98 23.18
CA GLY A 107 7.17 -2.43 23.17
C GLY A 107 6.23 -2.93 22.06
N HIS A 108 5.83 -2.06 21.13
CA HIS A 108 4.98 -2.41 20.00
C HIS A 108 5.77 -2.45 18.69
N ALA A 109 5.35 -3.34 17.78
CA ALA A 109 5.93 -3.40 16.44
C ALA A 109 5.36 -2.27 15.57
N LEU A 110 6.17 -1.70 14.70
CA LEU A 110 5.77 -0.64 13.78
C LEU A 110 4.58 -1.05 12.90
N LEU A 111 4.50 -2.33 12.54
CA LEU A 111 3.42 -2.86 11.70
C LEU A 111 2.12 -3.19 12.43
N GLU A 112 2.09 -3.09 13.77
CA GLU A 112 0.96 -3.55 14.58
C GLU A 112 -0.34 -2.81 14.25
N GLN A 113 -0.26 -1.50 14.01
CA GLN A 113 -1.40 -0.67 13.61
C GLN A 113 -1.98 -1.05 12.22
N TYR A 114 -1.19 -1.68 11.35
CA TYR A 114 -1.60 -2.07 10.00
C TYR A 114 -2.15 -3.51 9.92
N HIS A 115 -2.03 -4.29 11.00
CA HIS A 115 -2.42 -5.71 11.02
C HIS A 115 -3.84 -5.96 10.53
N ALA A 116 -4.82 -5.15 10.92
CA ALA A 116 -6.21 -5.33 10.51
C ALA A 116 -6.37 -5.19 8.99
N GLN A 117 -5.66 -4.24 8.37
CA GLN A 117 -5.69 -3.99 6.93
C GLN A 117 -4.93 -5.07 6.15
N ILE A 118 -3.77 -5.48 6.63
CA ILE A 118 -2.99 -6.56 6.02
C ILE A 118 -3.78 -7.87 6.07
N SER A 119 -4.37 -8.19 7.23
CA SER A 119 -5.18 -9.38 7.45
C SER A 119 -6.44 -9.41 6.57
N SER A 120 -7.13 -8.28 6.39
CA SER A 120 -8.28 -8.24 5.48
C SER A 120 -7.88 -8.40 4.01
N ALA A 121 -6.73 -7.86 3.59
CA ALA A 121 -6.19 -8.06 2.24
C ALA A 121 -5.93 -9.54 1.95
N LEU A 122 -5.24 -10.22 2.87
CA LEU A 122 -4.91 -11.64 2.73
C LEU A 122 -6.18 -12.49 2.69
N ARG A 123 -7.16 -12.21 3.56
CA ARG A 123 -8.46 -12.91 3.52
C ARG A 123 -9.19 -12.73 2.18
N ALA A 124 -9.13 -11.55 1.57
CA ALA A 124 -9.71 -11.31 0.25
C ALA A 124 -8.99 -12.10 -0.86
N CYS A 125 -7.70 -12.34 -0.71
CA CYS A 125 -6.91 -13.12 -1.68
C CYS A 125 -7.10 -14.63 -1.55
N PHE A 126 -7.49 -15.11 -0.36
CA PHE A 126 -7.73 -16.53 -0.08
C PHE A 126 -9.22 -16.88 0.07
N SER A 127 -10.14 -15.96 -0.26
CA SER A 127 -11.57 -16.26 -0.23
C SER A 127 -11.91 -17.31 -1.29
N ALA A 128 -13.02 -18.05 -1.09
CA ALA A 128 -13.41 -19.16 -1.97
C ALA A 128 -13.69 -18.74 -3.44
N ASP A 129 -13.84 -17.44 -3.69
CA ASP A 129 -14.00 -16.84 -5.03
C ASP A 129 -12.65 -16.48 -5.69
N ALA A 130 -11.52 -16.69 -5.01
CA ALA A 130 -10.20 -16.58 -5.61
C ALA A 130 -9.93 -17.84 -6.45
N GLU A 131 -10.07 -17.72 -7.78
CA GLU A 131 -9.72 -18.82 -8.69
C GLU A 131 -8.26 -19.25 -8.46
N PRO A 132 -7.98 -20.57 -8.46
CA PRO A 132 -6.63 -21.05 -8.25
C PRO A 132 -5.73 -20.56 -9.39
N PRO A 133 -4.46 -20.20 -9.10
CA PRO A 133 -3.54 -19.76 -10.14
C PRO A 133 -3.34 -20.92 -11.13
N LEU A 134 -3.67 -20.67 -12.40
CA LEU A 134 -3.46 -21.63 -13.49
C LEU A 134 -1.96 -21.96 -13.56
N ALA A 135 -1.62 -23.19 -13.19
CA ALA A 135 -0.29 -23.79 -13.32
C ALA A 135 -0.02 -24.25 -14.76
#